data_AF-A0A2D5WF44-F1
#
_entry.id   AF-A0A2D5WF44-F1
#
_cell.length_a   1.000
_cell.length_b   1.000
_cell.length_c   1.000
_cell.angle_alpha   90.00
_cell.angle_beta   90.00
_cell.angle_gamma   90.00
#
_symmetry.space_group_name_H-M   'P 1'
#
loop_
_entity.id
_entity.type
_entity.pdbx_description
1 polymer ?
#
loop_
_entity_poly.entity_id
_entity_poly.type
_entity_poly.pdbx_seq_one_letter_code
_entity_poly.pdbx_strand_id
1 'polypeptide(L)'
;MTHRFILTAAVALTACGVDSAWADEKSAKLEKGFTALFDGSSTDQWMNARSGKFPAKGWVIEDGCLKHVAKGGGGDIITRETYEQFDFRFEWKVAKRANSGVKYFIVRKRGSLGHEYQVIDDAGYPDGGKHSTASFYDVLAPAKDKPIKPAGEFNTSRIVVKGQTVQHFLNGKVVLTYRLGSDEVKAAVSKSKFRKL
;
A
#
# COMPACT_ATOMS: atom_id res chain seq x y z
N MET A 1 15.68 -10.07 19.62
CA MET A 1 15.48 -8.65 19.25
C MET A 1 14.25 -8.57 18.35
N THR A 2 13.10 -8.29 18.96
CA THR A 2 11.83 -8.00 18.28
C THR A 2 11.93 -6.62 17.62
N HIS A 3 11.89 -6.59 16.30
CA HIS A 3 11.88 -5.34 15.53
C HIS A 3 10.44 -5.06 15.14
N ARG A 4 9.86 -4.00 15.72
CA ARG A 4 8.53 -3.49 15.40
C ARG A 4 8.60 -2.59 14.16
N PHE A 5 7.64 -2.69 13.23
CA PHE A 5 7.72 -2.00 11.93
C PHE A 5 6.48 -1.16 11.59
N ILE A 6 6.63 -0.11 10.77
CA ILE A 6 5.54 0.83 10.42
C ILE A 6 4.98 0.53 9.02
N LEU A 7 3.70 0.83 8.77
CA LEU A 7 3.01 0.73 7.48
C LEU A 7 2.86 2.13 6.84
N THR A 8 3.07 2.30 5.52
CA THR A 8 2.81 3.54 4.74
C THR A 8 1.73 3.26 3.72
N ALA A 9 0.79 4.19 3.53
CA ALA A 9 -0.08 4.20 2.38
C ALA A 9 0.15 5.48 1.57
N ALA A 10 0.45 5.36 0.28
CA ALA A 10 0.31 6.42 -0.72
C ALA A 10 -0.93 6.09 -1.57
N VAL A 11 -1.96 6.94 -1.59
CA VAL A 11 -3.20 6.73 -2.35
C VAL A 11 -3.48 8.00 -3.15
N ALA A 12 -3.63 7.90 -4.47
CA ALA A 12 -3.88 9.05 -5.34
C ALA A 12 -5.19 8.88 -6.13
N LEU A 13 -6.26 9.57 -5.72
CA LEU A 13 -7.61 9.49 -6.33
C LEU A 13 -7.85 10.50 -7.47
N THR A 14 -8.69 10.15 -8.43
CA THR A 14 -9.53 11.09 -9.22
C THR A 14 -10.97 10.58 -9.32
N ALA A 15 -11.88 11.54 -9.51
CA ALA A 15 -13.32 11.55 -9.27
C ALA A 15 -14.19 10.40 -9.83
N CYS A 16 -15.41 10.36 -9.31
CA CYS A 16 -16.69 9.86 -9.84
C CYS A 16 -17.29 8.65 -9.10
N GLY A 17 -18.58 8.80 -8.79
CA GLY A 17 -19.58 7.75 -8.57
C GLY A 17 -19.42 6.92 -7.30
N VAL A 18 -20.43 6.95 -6.43
CA VAL A 18 -20.65 5.96 -5.38
C VAL A 18 -20.86 4.60 -6.03
N ASP A 19 -19.79 3.84 -6.23
CA ASP A 19 -19.78 2.42 -6.55
C ASP A 19 -18.50 1.79 -5.98
N SER A 20 -18.31 1.91 -4.65
CA SER A 20 -17.46 0.96 -3.93
C SER A 20 -18.37 -0.09 -3.32
N ALA A 21 -18.06 -1.36 -3.58
CA ALA A 21 -18.76 -2.49 -2.97
C ALA A 21 -18.62 -2.53 -1.43
N TRP A 22 -17.78 -1.66 -0.83
CA TRP A 22 -17.67 -1.46 0.60
C TRP A 22 -18.28 -0.12 1.08
N ALA A 23 -18.66 0.79 0.17
CA ALA A 23 -19.24 2.08 0.51
C ALA A 23 -20.75 2.02 0.79
N ASP A 24 -21.43 0.92 0.45
CA ASP A 24 -22.86 0.73 0.78
C ASP A 24 -23.12 0.40 2.26
N GLU A 25 -22.07 0.21 3.07
CA GLU A 25 -22.22 0.05 4.51
C GLU A 25 -21.54 1.19 5.27
N LYS A 26 -22.25 2.32 5.40
CA LYS A 26 -22.03 3.31 6.47
C LYS A 26 -22.28 2.75 7.90
N SER A 27 -22.23 1.43 8.06
CA SER A 27 -22.40 0.70 9.31
C SER A 27 -21.82 -0.72 9.27
N ALA A 28 -20.84 -1.03 8.40
CA ALA A 28 -20.12 -2.29 8.48
C ALA A 28 -19.42 -2.32 9.85
N LYS A 29 -19.96 -3.08 10.79
CA LYS A 29 -19.30 -3.31 12.08
C LYS A 29 -17.94 -3.89 11.76
N LEU A 30 -16.89 -3.17 12.14
CA LEU A 30 -15.51 -3.59 11.92
C LEU A 30 -15.35 -5.05 12.36
N GLU A 31 -14.78 -5.87 11.48
CA GLU A 31 -14.56 -7.29 11.76
C GLU A 31 -13.82 -7.44 13.10
N LYS A 32 -14.24 -8.41 13.92
CA LYS A 32 -13.63 -8.63 15.24
C LYS A 32 -12.12 -8.84 15.09
N GLY A 33 -11.34 -8.01 15.79
CA GLY A 33 -9.87 -8.06 15.75
C GLY A 33 -9.22 -7.10 14.75
N PHE A 34 -10.00 -6.37 13.95
CA PHE A 34 -9.49 -5.28 13.14
C PHE A 34 -9.50 -3.95 13.91
N THR A 35 -8.63 -3.04 13.49
CA THR A 35 -8.64 -1.63 13.90
C THR A 35 -8.68 -0.79 12.64
N ALA A 36 -9.58 0.19 12.59
CA ALA A 36 -9.65 1.12 11.47
C ALA A 36 -8.43 2.04 11.51
N LEU A 37 -7.59 1.99 10.48
CA LEU A 37 -6.50 2.96 10.29
C LEU A 37 -7.00 4.24 9.62
N PHE A 38 -8.18 4.21 9.02
CA PHE A 38 -8.85 5.37 8.45
C PHE A 38 -10.35 5.12 8.47
N ASP A 39 -11.11 6.07 8.98
CA ASP A 39 -12.57 5.97 9.16
C ASP A 39 -13.37 6.81 8.14
N GLY A 40 -12.66 7.41 7.18
CA GLY A 40 -13.25 8.32 6.20
C GLY A 40 -13.20 9.81 6.60
N SER A 41 -12.77 10.14 7.83
CA SER A 41 -12.91 11.50 8.37
C SER A 41 -11.69 12.02 9.14
N SER A 42 -10.85 11.14 9.70
CA SER A 42 -9.69 11.54 10.50
C SER A 42 -8.36 11.02 9.98
N THR A 43 -7.29 11.79 10.21
CA THR A 43 -5.91 11.40 9.92
C THR A 43 -5.13 11.00 11.17
N ASP A 44 -5.81 10.79 12.29
CA ASP A 44 -5.19 10.59 13.61
C ASP A 44 -4.28 9.37 13.68
N GLN A 45 -4.49 8.35 12.86
CA GLN A 45 -3.62 7.17 12.81
C GLN A 45 -2.38 7.35 11.93
N TRP A 46 -2.22 8.51 11.29
CA TRP A 46 -1.19 8.77 10.29
C TRP A 46 -0.28 9.94 10.70
N MET A 47 0.96 9.87 10.23
CA MET A 47 1.95 10.95 10.35
C MET A 47 2.90 10.94 9.16
N ASN A 48 3.53 12.06 8.83
CA ASN A 48 4.59 12.08 7.81
C ASN A 48 5.82 11.28 8.28
N ALA A 49 6.40 10.48 7.39
CA ALA A 49 7.53 9.61 7.68
C ALA A 49 8.73 10.34 8.29
N ARG A 50 9.01 11.57 7.84
CA ARG A 50 10.15 12.37 8.29
C ARG A 50 9.79 13.22 9.50
N SER A 51 8.75 14.05 9.42
CA SER A 51 8.45 15.03 10.48
C SER A 51 7.79 14.43 11.72
N GLY A 52 7.12 13.26 11.61
CA GLY A 52 6.35 12.68 12.70
C GLY A 52 5.04 13.40 13.01
N LYS A 53 4.68 14.42 12.21
CA LYS A 53 3.38 15.11 12.24
C LYS A 53 2.65 14.86 10.93
N PHE A 54 1.32 14.82 10.95
CA PHE A 54 0.57 14.74 9.68
C PHE A 54 0.92 15.94 8.80
N PRO A 55 1.14 15.77 7.48
CA PRO A 55 1.59 16.87 6.63
C PRO A 55 0.49 17.93 6.44
N ALA A 56 0.86 19.20 6.54
CA ALA A 56 -0.06 20.33 6.36
C ALA A 56 -0.49 20.57 4.89
N LYS A 57 0.09 19.83 3.95
CA LYS A 57 -0.20 19.92 2.50
C LYS A 57 0.00 18.58 1.81
N GLY A 58 -0.55 18.45 0.61
CA GLY A 58 -0.36 17.28 -0.26
C GLY A 58 -1.27 16.11 0.07
N TRP A 59 -1.93 16.11 1.22
CA TRP A 59 -2.91 15.10 1.62
C TRP A 59 -4.20 15.78 2.05
N VAL A 60 -5.32 15.27 1.55
CA VAL A 60 -6.67 15.75 1.86
C VAL A 60 -7.59 14.57 2.12
N ILE A 61 -8.67 14.82 2.86
CA ILE A 61 -9.81 13.90 2.90
C ILE A 61 -10.86 14.45 1.94
N GLU A 62 -11.22 13.66 0.94
CA GLU A 62 -12.19 14.02 -0.10
C GLU A 62 -13.04 12.76 -0.38
N ASP A 63 -14.36 12.91 -0.38
CA ASP A 63 -15.30 11.80 -0.63
C ASP A 63 -15.06 10.56 0.25
N GLY A 64 -14.76 10.79 1.53
CA GLY A 64 -14.46 9.71 2.48
C GLY A 64 -13.14 8.97 2.20
N CYS A 65 -12.27 9.52 1.34
CA CYS A 65 -10.99 8.93 0.96
C CYS A 65 -9.81 9.79 1.43
N LEU A 66 -8.75 9.14 1.94
CA LEU A 66 -7.48 9.80 2.18
C LEU A 66 -6.69 9.89 0.88
N LYS A 67 -6.61 11.09 0.30
CA LYS A 67 -6.12 11.34 -1.06
C LYS A 67 -4.84 12.17 -1.05
N HIS A 68 -3.83 11.69 -1.77
CA HIS A 68 -2.66 12.47 -2.16
C HIS A 68 -3.01 13.39 -3.33
N VAL A 69 -2.72 14.67 -3.19
CA VAL A 69 -2.91 15.68 -4.23
C VAL A 69 -1.71 15.65 -5.17
N ALA A 70 -1.97 15.42 -6.46
CA ALA A 70 -0.93 15.39 -7.49
C ALA A 70 -0.05 16.65 -7.42
N LYS A 71 1.27 16.45 -7.35
CA LYS A 71 2.28 17.52 -7.18
C LYS A 71 2.09 18.39 -5.93
N GLY A 72 1.23 18.02 -4.98
CA GLY A 72 0.97 18.75 -3.74
C GLY A 72 2.08 18.63 -2.68
N GLY A 73 3.06 17.76 -2.89
CA GLY A 73 4.14 17.51 -1.93
C GLY A 73 3.66 16.65 -0.76
N GLY A 74 3.94 17.05 0.48
CA GLY A 74 3.49 16.36 1.70
C GLY A 74 4.30 15.11 2.07
N GLY A 75 4.86 14.42 1.09
CA GLY A 75 5.66 13.21 1.28
C GLY A 75 4.85 12.01 1.77
N ASP A 76 5.57 10.92 2.07
CA ASP A 76 4.98 9.66 2.51
C ASP A 76 4.39 9.78 3.93
N ILE A 77 3.17 9.23 4.12
CA ILE A 77 2.53 9.11 5.44
C ILE A 77 2.60 7.66 5.94
N ILE A 78 2.85 7.51 7.22
CA ILE A 78 3.04 6.24 7.91
C ILE A 78 2.09 6.14 9.09
N THR A 79 1.74 4.91 9.48
CA THR A 79 0.98 4.68 10.71
C THR A 79 1.73 5.22 11.91
N ARG A 80 1.03 5.70 12.93
CA ARG A 80 1.65 6.05 14.21
C ARG A 80 2.18 4.81 14.92
N GLU A 81 1.38 3.75 14.86
CA GLU A 81 1.70 2.47 15.46
C GLU A 81 2.60 1.59 14.57
N THR A 82 3.17 0.59 15.22
CA THR A 82 4.03 -0.42 14.59
C THR A 82 3.39 -1.81 14.69
N TYR A 83 3.58 -2.62 13.64
CA TYR A 83 3.02 -3.94 13.47
C TYR A 83 4.12 -4.92 13.03
N GLU A 84 4.06 -6.15 13.52
CA GLU A 84 5.02 -7.22 13.16
C GLU A 84 4.36 -8.27 12.27
N GLN A 85 3.25 -8.85 12.74
CA GLN A 85 2.38 -9.75 12.00
C GLN A 85 1.01 -9.08 11.89
N PHE A 86 0.46 -9.00 10.68
CA PHE A 86 -0.75 -8.24 10.43
C PHE A 86 -1.51 -8.78 9.21
N ASP A 87 -2.80 -8.47 9.19
CA ASP A 87 -3.68 -8.58 8.04
C ASP A 87 -4.15 -7.16 7.71
N PHE A 88 -3.46 -6.50 6.77
CA PHE A 88 -3.79 -5.14 6.36
C PHE A 88 -4.67 -5.18 5.12
N ARG A 89 -5.84 -4.55 5.18
CA ARG A 89 -6.82 -4.50 4.09
C ARG A 89 -7.09 -3.05 3.73
N PHE A 90 -7.16 -2.76 2.44
CA PHE A 90 -7.36 -1.41 1.94
C PHE A 90 -8.03 -1.42 0.57
N GLU A 91 -8.81 -0.39 0.30
CA GLU A 91 -9.27 -0.06 -1.04
C GLU A 91 -8.43 1.08 -1.60
N TRP A 92 -8.27 1.08 -2.92
CA TRP A 92 -7.56 2.14 -3.60
C TRP A 92 -8.09 2.32 -5.01
N LYS A 93 -7.98 3.57 -5.47
CA LYS A 93 -8.25 3.99 -6.84
C LYS A 93 -7.09 4.89 -7.26
N VAL A 94 -6.66 4.75 -8.51
CA VAL A 94 -5.62 5.60 -9.11
C VAL A 94 -6.16 6.38 -10.31
N ALA A 95 -5.64 7.59 -10.51
CA ALA A 95 -5.80 8.32 -11.76
C ALA A 95 -5.03 7.62 -12.89
N LYS A 96 -5.40 7.93 -14.15
CA LYS A 96 -4.61 7.51 -15.32
C LYS A 96 -3.16 7.97 -15.17
N ARG A 97 -2.22 7.07 -15.42
CA ARG A 97 -0.77 7.26 -15.29
C ARG A 97 -0.31 7.70 -13.88
N ALA A 98 -1.08 7.41 -12.84
CA ALA A 98 -0.63 7.61 -11.46
C ALA A 98 0.21 6.43 -10.97
N ASN A 99 1.09 6.72 -10.01
CA ASN A 99 1.99 5.77 -9.36
C ASN A 99 2.05 6.09 -7.86
N SER A 100 1.93 5.05 -7.04
CA SER A 100 1.87 5.07 -5.59
C SER A 100 2.35 3.72 -5.05
N GLY A 101 2.27 3.54 -3.74
CA GLY A 101 2.63 2.28 -3.12
C GLY A 101 2.20 2.20 -1.66
N VAL A 102 1.99 0.97 -1.19
CA VAL A 102 1.82 0.68 0.23
C VAL A 102 3.09 0.01 0.72
N LYS A 103 3.79 0.64 1.66
CA LYS A 103 5.06 0.14 2.18
C LYS A 103 4.89 -0.45 3.58
N TYR A 104 5.67 -1.47 3.91
CA TYR A 104 5.67 -2.13 5.22
C TYR A 104 7.08 -2.59 5.58
N PHE A 105 7.28 -3.03 6.82
CA PHE A 105 8.61 -3.24 7.40
C PHE A 105 9.47 -1.96 7.49
N ILE A 106 8.82 -0.82 7.70
CA ILE A 106 9.49 0.47 7.70
C ILE A 106 10.13 0.73 9.04
N VAL A 107 11.38 1.18 8.96
CA VAL A 107 12.11 1.71 10.11
C VAL A 107 12.31 3.20 9.89
N ARG A 108 11.58 4.03 10.64
CA ARG A 108 11.49 5.49 10.45
C ARG A 108 12.85 6.20 10.36
N LYS A 109 13.87 5.72 11.06
CA LYS A 109 15.25 6.27 10.98
C LYS A 109 15.85 6.21 9.57
N ARG A 110 15.34 5.32 8.71
CA ARG A 110 15.68 5.18 7.29
C ARG A 110 14.65 5.87 6.36
N GLY A 111 13.80 6.73 6.90
CA GLY A 111 12.66 7.33 6.19
C GLY A 111 11.54 6.33 5.98
N SER A 112 10.95 6.32 4.78
CA SER A 112 9.87 5.41 4.36
C SER A 112 10.36 4.17 3.61
N LEU A 113 11.64 3.83 3.76
CA LEU A 113 12.20 2.64 3.14
C LEU A 113 11.60 1.38 3.80
N GLY A 114 11.06 0.48 2.97
CA GLY A 114 10.45 -0.77 3.37
C GLY A 114 10.14 -1.64 2.15
N HIS A 115 9.52 -2.80 2.37
CA HIS A 115 8.93 -3.59 1.30
C HIS A 115 7.72 -2.83 0.74
N GLU A 116 7.51 -2.86 -0.57
CA GLU A 116 6.49 -2.05 -1.23
C GLU A 116 5.56 -2.93 -2.06
N TYR A 117 4.28 -2.94 -1.69
CA TYR A 117 3.18 -3.34 -2.56
C TYR A 117 2.94 -2.21 -3.55
N GLN A 118 3.20 -2.47 -4.83
CA GLN A 118 3.07 -1.45 -5.86
C GLN A 118 1.60 -1.11 -6.16
N VAL A 119 1.29 0.18 -6.29
CA VAL A 119 -0.03 0.69 -6.67
C VAL A 119 0.13 1.63 -7.87
N ILE A 120 -0.21 1.18 -9.08
CA ILE A 120 0.09 1.92 -10.31
C ILE A 120 -1.00 1.71 -11.37
N ASP A 121 -1.16 2.65 -12.29
CA ASP A 121 -1.89 2.41 -13.53
C ASP A 121 -1.05 1.54 -14.47
N ASP A 122 -1.22 0.22 -14.41
CA ASP A 122 -0.48 -0.75 -15.23
C ASP A 122 -0.56 -0.43 -16.74
N ALA A 123 -1.73 0.03 -17.23
CA ALA A 123 -1.90 0.38 -18.65
C ALA A 123 -1.11 1.63 -19.04
N GLY A 124 -0.89 2.55 -18.09
CA GLY A 124 -0.05 3.73 -18.26
C GLY A 124 1.45 3.46 -18.16
N TYR A 125 1.86 2.27 -17.69
CA TYR A 125 3.25 1.86 -17.44
C TYR A 125 3.51 0.41 -17.87
N PRO A 126 3.67 0.15 -19.17
CA PRO A 126 3.68 -1.21 -19.73
C PRO A 126 4.96 -2.01 -19.44
N ASP A 127 6.01 -1.39 -18.88
CA ASP A 127 7.27 -2.06 -18.51
C ASP A 127 7.04 -3.27 -17.56
N GLY A 128 5.96 -3.22 -16.76
CA GLY A 128 5.33 -4.40 -16.17
C GLY A 128 6.18 -5.17 -15.16
N GLY A 129 5.84 -6.46 -14.97
CA GLY A 129 6.56 -7.40 -14.13
C GLY A 129 6.71 -6.95 -12.67
N LYS A 130 7.95 -6.82 -12.20
CA LYS A 130 8.29 -6.40 -10.83
C LYS A 130 8.03 -4.90 -10.55
N HIS A 131 7.59 -4.12 -11.52
CA HIS A 131 7.16 -2.73 -11.34
C HIS A 131 5.64 -2.54 -11.51
N SER A 132 4.90 -3.64 -11.70
CA SER A 132 3.45 -3.63 -11.88
C SER A 132 2.68 -3.75 -10.56
N THR A 133 1.39 -3.41 -10.56
CA THR A 133 0.51 -3.47 -9.39
C THR A 133 0.60 -4.78 -8.63
N ALA A 134 0.63 -4.73 -7.30
CA ALA A 134 0.76 -5.86 -6.37
C ALA A 134 2.11 -6.60 -6.38
N SER A 135 3.10 -6.14 -7.15
CA SER A 135 4.49 -6.60 -7.01
C SER A 135 5.04 -6.29 -5.61
N PHE A 136 6.06 -7.04 -5.21
CA PHE A 136 7.06 -6.49 -4.30
C PHE A 136 8.00 -5.65 -5.16
N TYR A 137 7.77 -4.34 -5.17
CA TYR A 137 8.34 -3.41 -6.15
C TYR A 137 9.85 -3.62 -6.36
N ASP A 138 10.24 -3.79 -7.62
CA ASP A 138 11.60 -4.03 -8.12
C ASP A 138 12.28 -5.32 -7.61
N VAL A 139 11.58 -6.14 -6.83
CA VAL A 139 12.08 -7.41 -6.28
C VAL A 139 11.33 -8.60 -6.89
N LEU A 140 10.03 -8.77 -6.62
CA LEU A 140 9.24 -9.91 -7.12
C LEU A 140 7.99 -9.47 -7.88
N ALA A 141 7.78 -10.09 -9.04
CA ALA A 141 6.59 -9.87 -9.86
C ALA A 141 5.37 -10.62 -9.28
N PRO A 142 4.15 -10.08 -9.43
CA PRO A 142 2.93 -10.79 -9.09
C PRO A 142 2.59 -11.82 -10.19
N ALA A 143 1.55 -12.61 -9.95
CA ALA A 143 0.92 -13.46 -10.94
C ALA A 143 0.50 -12.65 -12.17
N LYS A 144 0.71 -13.22 -13.36
CA LYS A 144 0.41 -12.55 -14.64
C LYS A 144 -1.09 -12.30 -14.83
N ASP A 145 -1.91 -13.21 -14.33
CA ASP A 145 -3.37 -13.19 -14.39
C ASP A 145 -4.00 -12.55 -13.13
N LYS A 146 -3.37 -11.48 -12.64
CA LYS A 146 -3.88 -10.69 -11.52
C LYS A 146 -5.17 -9.94 -11.93
N PRO A 147 -6.23 -9.97 -11.10
CA PRO A 147 -7.52 -9.40 -11.45
C PRO A 147 -7.56 -7.88 -11.24
N ILE A 148 -6.65 -7.12 -11.86
CA ILE A 148 -6.57 -5.66 -11.71
C ILE A 148 -7.70 -4.96 -12.49
N LYS A 149 -8.39 -4.00 -11.86
CA LYS A 149 -9.33 -3.12 -12.56
C LYS A 149 -8.62 -1.91 -13.17
N PRO A 150 -9.16 -1.31 -14.23
CA PRO A 150 -8.59 -0.12 -14.87
C PRO A 150 -8.45 1.09 -13.93
N ALA A 151 -7.58 2.03 -14.29
CA ALA A 151 -7.48 3.32 -13.60
C ALA A 151 -8.84 4.05 -13.62
N GLY A 152 -9.23 4.61 -12.47
CA GLY A 152 -10.56 5.18 -12.24
C GLY A 152 -11.52 4.26 -11.50
N GLU A 153 -11.21 2.97 -11.33
CA GLU A 153 -12.03 2.03 -10.56
C GLU A 153 -11.38 1.66 -9.21
N PHE A 154 -12.21 1.34 -8.21
CA PHE A 154 -11.75 0.87 -6.91
C PHE A 154 -11.31 -0.60 -6.96
N ASN A 155 -10.09 -0.84 -6.51
CA ASN A 155 -9.52 -2.15 -6.24
C ASN A 155 -9.49 -2.40 -4.73
N THR A 156 -9.75 -3.65 -4.32
CA THR A 156 -9.51 -4.12 -2.96
C THR A 156 -8.15 -4.82 -2.92
N SER A 157 -7.39 -4.60 -1.86
CA SER A 157 -6.08 -5.22 -1.67
C SER A 157 -5.85 -5.58 -0.22
N ARG A 158 -5.02 -6.62 -0.04
CA ARG A 158 -4.69 -7.14 1.29
C ARG A 158 -3.24 -7.58 1.33
N ILE A 159 -2.55 -7.24 2.41
CA ILE A 159 -1.19 -7.67 2.71
C ILE A 159 -1.24 -8.47 4.01
N VAL A 160 -0.88 -9.74 3.95
CA VAL A 160 -0.82 -10.62 5.12
C VAL A 160 0.64 -10.91 5.42
N VAL A 161 1.05 -10.61 6.65
CA VAL A 161 2.34 -10.99 7.22
C VAL A 161 2.09 -11.95 8.37
N LYS A 162 2.52 -13.21 8.22
CA LYS A 162 2.41 -14.25 9.26
C LYS A 162 3.72 -15.01 9.37
N GLY A 163 4.40 -14.86 10.49
CA GLY A 163 5.76 -15.35 10.70
C GLY A 163 6.71 -14.79 9.63
N GLN A 164 7.29 -15.67 8.83
CA GLN A 164 8.16 -15.29 7.71
C GLN A 164 7.43 -15.21 6.37
N THR A 165 6.14 -15.55 6.32
CA THR A 165 5.38 -15.56 5.07
C THR A 165 4.70 -14.22 4.85
N VAL A 166 4.86 -13.67 3.64
CA VAL A 166 4.14 -12.48 3.18
C VAL A 166 3.30 -12.85 1.98
N GLN A 167 2.04 -12.40 1.97
CA GLN A 167 1.12 -12.59 0.86
C GLN A 167 0.52 -11.24 0.43
N HIS A 168 0.47 -11.02 -0.88
CA HIS A 168 -0.26 -9.93 -1.50
C HIS A 168 -1.52 -10.47 -2.17
N PHE A 169 -2.64 -9.83 -1.89
CA PHE A 169 -3.92 -10.11 -2.53
C PHE A 169 -4.38 -8.88 -3.31
N LEU A 170 -5.00 -9.14 -4.45
CA LEU A 170 -5.66 -8.14 -5.29
C LEU A 170 -7.02 -8.69 -5.70
N ASN A 171 -8.09 -7.94 -5.40
CA ASN A 171 -9.49 -8.29 -5.70
C ASN A 171 -9.82 -9.76 -5.37
N GLY A 172 -9.53 -10.17 -4.13
CA GLY A 172 -9.83 -11.50 -3.61
C GLY A 172 -8.84 -12.61 -3.98
N LYS A 173 -7.93 -12.39 -4.94
CA LYS A 173 -6.95 -13.40 -5.37
C LYS A 173 -5.57 -13.16 -4.75
N VAL A 174 -4.91 -14.21 -4.25
CA VAL A 174 -3.48 -14.17 -3.92
C VAL A 174 -2.69 -14.03 -5.22
N VAL A 175 -1.93 -12.95 -5.35
CA VAL A 175 -1.15 -12.66 -6.55
C VAL A 175 0.35 -12.69 -6.31
N LEU A 176 0.80 -12.69 -5.06
CA LEU A 176 2.21 -12.92 -4.72
C LEU A 176 2.28 -13.55 -3.33
N THR A 177 3.13 -14.55 -3.17
CA THR A 177 3.53 -15.10 -1.86
C THR A 177 5.03 -15.24 -1.86
N TYR A 178 5.68 -14.80 -0.78
CA TYR A 178 7.11 -14.96 -0.61
C TYR A 178 7.46 -15.14 0.86
N ARG A 179 8.68 -15.63 1.12
CA ARG A 179 9.20 -15.83 2.47
C ARG A 179 10.35 -14.87 2.74
N LEU A 180 10.28 -14.17 3.87
CA LEU A 180 11.33 -13.27 4.34
C LEU A 180 12.65 -14.03 4.51
N GLY A 181 13.72 -13.46 3.95
CA GLY A 181 15.06 -14.05 4.01
C GLY A 181 15.24 -15.34 3.18
N SER A 182 14.29 -15.70 2.31
CA SER A 182 14.50 -16.79 1.35
C SER A 182 15.60 -16.45 0.34
N ASP A 183 16.22 -17.47 -0.24
CA ASP A 183 17.27 -17.25 -1.24
C ASP A 183 16.72 -16.62 -2.53
N GLU A 184 15.46 -16.90 -2.86
CA GLU A 184 14.73 -16.20 -3.93
C GLU A 184 14.68 -14.68 -3.67
N VAL A 185 14.25 -14.25 -2.47
CA VAL A 185 14.16 -12.83 -2.14
C VAL A 185 15.56 -12.21 -2.13
N LYS A 186 16.56 -12.87 -1.54
CA LYS A 186 17.95 -12.36 -1.53
C LYS A 186 18.51 -12.20 -2.96
N ALA A 187 18.29 -13.19 -3.82
CA ALA A 187 18.73 -13.17 -5.21
C ALA A 187 18.00 -12.10 -6.04
N ALA A 188 16.73 -11.85 -5.75
CA ALA A 188 15.97 -10.78 -6.37
C ALA A 188 16.45 -9.39 -5.90
N VAL A 189 16.69 -9.22 -4.59
CA VAL A 189 17.22 -7.98 -4.01
C VAL A 189 18.59 -7.62 -4.58
N SER A 190 19.50 -8.60 -4.76
CA SER A 190 20.84 -8.34 -5.34
C SER A 190 20.79 -7.82 -6.77
N LYS A 191 19.69 -8.09 -7.49
CA LYS A 191 19.41 -7.61 -8.87
C LYS A 191 18.51 -6.37 -8.90
N SER A 192 18.13 -5.82 -7.75
CA SER A 192 17.25 -4.66 -7.64
C SER A 192 18.02 -3.36 -7.40
N LYS A 193 17.30 -2.24 -7.38
CA LYS A 193 17.80 -0.93 -6.91
C LYS A 193 18.25 -0.96 -5.45
N PHE A 194 17.79 -1.94 -4.67
CA PHE A 194 18.07 -2.09 -3.24
C PHE A 194 19.34 -2.88 -2.92
N ARG A 195 20.09 -3.36 -3.92
CA ARG A 195 21.29 -4.22 -3.71
C ARG A 195 22.41 -3.64 -2.83
N LYS A 196 22.37 -2.34 -2.51
CA LYS A 196 23.36 -1.63 -1.69
C LYS A 196 22.84 -1.24 -0.29
N LEU A 197 21.62 -1.64 0.06
CA LEU A 197 20.95 -1.30 1.32
C LEU A 197 21.10 -2.38 2.39
#